data_AF-A0A7H8S5D8-F1
#
_entry.id   AF-A0A7H8S5D8-F1
#
_cell.length_a   1.000
_cell.length_b   1.000
_cell.length_c   1.000
_cell.angle_alpha   90.00
_cell.angle_beta   90.00
_cell.angle_gamma   90.00
#
_symmetry.space_group_name_H-M   'P 1'
#
loop_
_entity.id
_entity.type
_entity.pdbx_description
1 polymer ?
#
loop_
_entity_poly.entity_id
_entity_poly.type
_entity_poly.pdbx_seq_one_letter_code
_entity_poly.pdbx_strand_id
1 'polypeptide(L)' 'MCATDKLLERIEFLRNKMTDIALKKGFTSTEAITTSQELDKLLNLYESMKQTKSRKKVE' A
#
# COMPACT_ATOMS: atom_id res chain seq x y z
N MET A 1 17.75 3.78 -8.20
CA MET A 1 16.44 3.71 -7.51
C MET A 1 15.73 2.43 -7.93
N CYS A 2 15.53 1.49 -7.01
CA CYS A 2 14.81 0.25 -7.28
C CYS A 2 13.31 0.51 -7.45
N ALA A 3 12.60 -0.35 -8.19
CA ALA A 3 11.14 -0.29 -8.32
C ALA A 3 10.40 -0.38 -6.97
N THR A 4 11.04 -1.03 -6.00
CA THR A 4 10.59 -1.20 -4.62
C THR A 4 10.50 0.12 -3.84
N ASP A 5 11.46 1.05 -4.04
CA ASP A 5 11.46 2.39 -3.41
C ASP A 5 10.25 3.21 -3.85
N LYS A 6 10.00 3.26 -5.17
CA LYS A 6 8.87 4.01 -5.72
C LYS A 6 7.52 3.50 -5.21
N LEU A 7 7.44 2.19 -4.94
CA LEU A 7 6.24 1.58 -4.39
C LEU A 7 6.07 1.94 -2.91
N LEU A 8 7.17 1.95 -2.13
CA LEU A 8 7.19 2.38 -0.74
C LEU A 8 6.78 3.85 -0.59
N GLU A 9 7.33 4.75 -1.41
CA GLU A 9 6.92 6.16 -1.43
C GLU A 9 5.42 6.31 -1.71
N ARG A 10 4.89 5.51 -2.64
CA ARG A 10 3.45 5.51 -2.98
C ARG A 10 2.60 5.03 -1.81
N ILE A 11 3.02 3.97 -1.12
CA ILE A 11 2.35 3.42 0.07
C ILE A 11 2.35 4.45 1.19
N GLU A 12 3.48 5.10 1.46
CA GLU A 12 3.58 6.09 2.53
C GLU A 12 2.72 7.33 2.25
N PHE A 13 2.70 7.79 0.99
CA PHE A 13 1.82 8.87 0.56
C PHE A 13 0.34 8.53 0.75
N LEU A 14 -0.08 7.34 0.30
CA LEU A 14 -1.47 6.88 0.46
C LEU A 14 -1.83 6.64 1.92
N ARG A 15 -0.89 6.20 2.76
CA ARG A 15 -1.10 6.06 4.21
C ARG A 15 -1.40 7.41 4.85
N ASN A 16 -0.57 8.42 4.58
CA ASN A 16 -0.81 9.78 5.08
C ASN A 16 -2.15 10.35 4.59
N LYS A 17 -2.47 10.13 3.32
CA LYS A 17 -3.74 10.56 2.73
C LYS A 17 -4.93 9.86 3.38
N MET A 18 -4.86 8.55 3.61
CA MET A 18 -5.89 7.78 4.29
C MET A 18 -6.08 8.30 5.72
N THR A 19 -5.00 8.56 6.45
CA THR A 19 -5.06 9.12 7.81
C THR A 19 -5.70 10.50 7.82
N ASP A 20 -5.35 11.40 6.90
CA ASP A 20 -5.98 12.72 6.79
C ASP A 20 -7.48 12.61 6.50
N ILE A 21 -7.87 11.74 5.56
CA ILE A 21 -9.27 11.51 5.23
C ILE A 21 -10.02 10.90 6.42
N ALA A 22 -9.41 9.94 7.12
CA ALA A 22 -10.02 9.32 8.29
C ALA A 22 -10.17 10.32 9.45
N LEU A 23 -9.21 11.23 9.64
CA LEU A 23 -9.28 12.29 10.64
C LEU A 23 -10.34 13.35 10.28
N LYS A 24 -10.49 13.69 8.99
CA LYS A 24 -11.48 14.70 8.54
C LYS A 24 -12.89 14.16 8.39
N LYS A 25 -13.05 12.97 7.82
CA LYS A 25 -14.33 12.39 7.38
C LYS A 25 -14.71 11.12 8.14
N GLY A 26 -13.80 10.57 8.95
CA GLY A 26 -14.00 9.28 9.63
C GLY A 26 -13.62 8.08 8.78
N PHE A 27 -13.22 6.98 9.43
CA PHE A 27 -12.79 5.75 8.78
C PHE A 27 -13.91 5.02 8.01
N THR A 28 -15.17 5.35 8.29
CA THR A 28 -16.34 4.76 7.62
C THR A 28 -16.78 5.54 6.38
N SER A 29 -16.16 6.68 6.10
CA SER A 29 -16.45 7.43 4.88
C SER A 29 -15.99 6.68 3.65
N THR A 30 -16.76 6.75 2.57
CA THR A 30 -16.46 6.08 1.30
C THR A 30 -15.06 6.42 0.80
N GLU A 31 -14.60 7.66 0.99
CA GLU A 31 -13.23 8.06 0.65
C GLU A 31 -12.15 7.34 1.48
N ALA A 32 -12.38 7.14 2.79
CA ALA A 32 -11.44 6.42 3.64
C ALA A 32 -11.40 4.94 3.25
N ILE A 33 -12.56 4.35 2.95
CA ILE A 33 -12.69 2.96 2.50
C ILE A 33 -11.98 2.77 1.15
N THR A 34 -12.23 3.63 0.16
CA THR A 34 -11.58 3.55 -1.15
C THR A 34 -10.06 3.72 -1.03
N THR A 35 -9.61 4.68 -0.21
CA THR A 35 -8.17 4.91 0.00
C THR A 35 -7.51 3.72 0.71
N SER A 36 -8.19 3.11 1.69
CA SER A 36 -7.74 1.90 2.37
C SER A 36 -7.61 0.71 1.41
N GLN A 37 -8.59 0.50 0.53
CA GLN A 37 -8.54 -0.55 -0.50
C GLN A 37 -7.39 -0.35 -1.49
N GLU A 38 -7.10 0.90 -1.86
CA GLU A 38 -6.01 1.22 -2.77
C GLU A 38 -4.63 1.03 -2.13
N LEU A 39 -4.51 1.40 -0.84
CA LEU A 39 -3.33 1.13 -0.03
C LEU A 39 -3.08 -0.38 0.13
N ASP A 40 -4.13 -1.15 0.42
CA ASP A 40 -4.06 -2.61 0.58
C ASP A 40 -3.62 -3.30 -0.72
N LYS A 41 -4.14 -2.87 -1.88
CA LYS A 41 -3.67 -3.36 -3.18
C LYS A 41 -2.18 -3.10 -3.42
N LEU A 42 -1.68 -1.92 -3.06
CA LEU A 42 -0.26 -1.61 -3.20
C LEU A 42 0.62 -2.43 -2.26
N LEU A 43 0.16 -2.68 -1.03
CA LEU A 43 0.82 -3.57 -0.09
C LEU A 43 0.85 -5.01 -0.61
N ASN A 44 -0.26 -5.53 -1.13
CA ASN A 44 -0.32 -6.86 -1.73
C ASN A 44 0.61 -6.98 -2.95
N LEU A 45 0.71 -5.93 -3.79
CA LEU A 45 1.67 -5.87 -4.89
C LEU A 45 3.11 -5.87 -4.40
N TYR A 46 3.41 -5.10 -3.34
CA TYR A 46 4.72 -5.08 -2.71
C TYR A 46 5.12 -6.45 -2.19
N GLU A 47 4.22 -7.08 -1.43
CA GLU A 47 4.43 -8.41 -0.86
C GLU A 47 4.57 -9.47 -1.95
N SER A 48 3.77 -9.39 -3.02
CA SER A 48 3.90 -10.29 -4.17
C SER A 48 5.25 -10.14 -4.86
N MET A 49 5.69 -8.90 -5.13
CA MET A 49 7.03 -8.65 -5.71
C MET A 49 8.15 -9.13 -4.80
N LYS A 50 7.99 -8.97 -3.47
CA LYS A 50 8.95 -9.44 -2.48
C LYS A 50 8.97 -10.97 -2.39
N GLN A 51 7.81 -11.63 -2.38
CA GLN A 51 7.68 -13.08 -2.38
C GLN A 51 8.25 -13.71 -3.66
N THR A 52 8.02 -13.12 -4.83
CA THR A 52 8.62 -13.62 -6.09
C THR A 52 10.15 -13.61 -6.03
N LYS A 53 10.78 -12.64 -5.35
CA LYS A 53 12.23 -12.67 -5.11
C LYS A 53 12.65 -13.77 -4.13
N SER A 54 11.83 -14.09 -3.14
CA SER A 54 12.10 -15.12 -2.13
C SER A 54 11.86 -16.56 -2.61
N ARG A 55 10.99 -16.77 -3.62
CA ARG A 55 10.60 -18.12 -4.10
C ARG A 55 11.63 -18.79 -5.02
N LYS A 56 12.78 -18.16 -5.28
CA LYS A 56 13.92 -18.77 -6.01
C LYS A 56 14.85 -19.62 -5.14
N LYS A 57 14.53 -19.82 -3.85
CA LYS A 57 15.16 -20.82 -2.96
C LYS A 57 14.12 -21.84 -2.51
N VAL A 58 13.82 -22.80 -3.37
CA VAL A 58 13.46 -24.17 -2.98
C VAL A 58 13.81 -25.00 -4.21
N GLU A 59 14.91 -25.72 -4.06
CA GLU A 59 15.38 -26.80 -4.94
C GLU A 59 14.41 -27.97 -4.92
#